data_AF-A0A1H3NJ19-F1
#
_entry.id   AF-A0A1H3NJ19-F1
#
_cell.length_a   1.000
_cell.length_b   1.000
_cell.length_c   1.000
_cell.angle_alpha   90.00
_cell.angle_beta   90.00
_cell.angle_gamma   90.00
#
_symmetry.space_group_name_H-M   'P 1'
#
loop_
_entity.id
_entity.type
_entity.pdbx_description
1 polymer ?
#
loop_
_entity_poly.entity_id
_entity_poly.type
_entity_poly.pdbx_seq_one_letter_code
_entity_poly.pdbx_strand_id
1 'polypeptide(L)'
;MTNALPLHDIKILDATHVIAGPFATYQLALMVADVTRVERVMGSEFVRTRGGTKEMKKRRLGASFLSQNACKRSIALNLKDLGAVRIFTTLAGEADVVVENFRPGVVKRLGISYDELIKVNPPLSRMRRRNSRSLGFSRNEGTCRHGDAIR
;
A
#
# COMPACT_ATOMS: atom_id res chain seq x y z
N MET A 1 20.50 -14.66 23.49
CA MET A 1 20.30 -14.18 22.10
C MET A 1 18.96 -13.48 22.08
N THR A 2 18.93 -12.16 21.95
CA THR A 2 17.67 -11.42 21.80
C THR A 2 17.03 -11.87 20.50
N ASN A 3 15.93 -12.60 20.60
CA ASN A 3 15.15 -13.10 19.48
C ASN A 3 14.38 -11.91 18.86
N ALA A 4 15.12 -10.91 18.37
CA ALA A 4 14.57 -9.70 17.80
C ALA A 4 13.88 -10.07 16.49
N LEU A 5 12.56 -9.96 16.48
CA LEU A 5 11.75 -10.22 15.29
C LEU A 5 12.13 -9.17 14.22
N PRO A 6 12.29 -9.56 12.95
CA PRO A 6 13.04 -8.76 11.97
C PRO A 6 12.54 -7.32 11.75
N LEU A 7 11.22 -7.08 11.87
CA LEU A 7 10.60 -5.77 11.65
C LEU A 7 9.62 -5.34 12.77
N HIS A 8 9.74 -5.88 13.99
CA HIS A 8 8.73 -5.68 15.06
C HIS A 8 8.47 -4.23 15.48
N ASP A 9 9.43 -3.36 15.25
CA ASP A 9 9.48 -1.94 15.59
C ASP A 9 9.23 -1.04 14.37
N ILE A 10 8.91 -1.63 13.20
CA ILE A 10 8.63 -0.90 11.96
C ILE A 10 7.12 -0.75 11.74
N LYS A 11 6.67 0.50 11.62
CA LYS A 11 5.29 0.87 11.29
C LYS A 11 5.14 1.21 9.82
N ILE A 12 4.15 0.59 9.16
CA ILE A 12 3.90 0.76 7.73
C ILE A 12 2.47 1.23 7.50
N LEU A 13 2.33 2.33 6.76
CA LEU A 13 1.05 2.81 6.24
C LEU A 13 0.88 2.33 4.79
N ASP A 14 -0.01 1.37 4.58
CA ASP A 14 -0.29 0.74 3.29
C ASP A 14 -1.51 1.39 2.62
N ALA A 15 -1.27 2.31 1.68
CA ALA A 15 -2.30 2.94 0.84
C ALA A 15 -2.45 2.26 -0.54
N THR A 16 -2.05 0.99 -0.65
CA THR A 16 -2.02 0.28 -1.93
C THR A 16 -3.30 -0.48 -2.25
N HIS A 17 -3.51 -0.80 -3.52
CA HIS A 17 -4.68 -1.54 -4.00
C HIS A 17 -4.30 -2.65 -5.00
N VAL A 18 -5.28 -3.52 -5.29
CA VAL A 18 -5.18 -4.67 -6.20
C VAL A 18 -4.29 -5.79 -5.66
N ILE A 19 -3.04 -5.97 -6.12
CA ILE A 19 -2.22 -7.16 -5.80
C ILE A 19 -0.78 -6.79 -5.44
N ALA A 20 -0.04 -6.10 -6.31
CA ALA A 20 1.41 -5.92 -6.15
C ALA A 20 1.79 -5.20 -4.84
N GLY A 21 1.15 -4.06 -4.56
CA GLY A 21 1.37 -3.32 -3.32
C GLY A 21 0.94 -4.10 -2.07
N PRO A 22 -0.30 -4.63 -2.02
CA PRO A 22 -0.76 -5.41 -0.87
C PRO A 22 0.10 -6.65 -0.61
N PHE A 23 0.55 -7.33 -1.66
CA PHE A 23 1.46 -8.48 -1.53
C PHE A 23 2.79 -8.07 -0.91
N ALA A 24 3.39 -6.96 -1.36
CA ALA A 24 4.65 -6.47 -0.80
C ALA A 24 4.51 -6.15 0.70
N THR A 25 3.50 -5.38 1.09
CA THR A 25 3.28 -5.03 2.51
C THR A 25 2.84 -6.21 3.36
N TYR A 26 2.27 -7.25 2.75
CA TYR A 26 1.97 -8.51 3.44
C TYR A 26 3.23 -9.28 3.82
N GLN A 27 4.23 -9.36 2.93
CA GLN A 27 5.51 -9.97 3.28
C GLN A 27 6.18 -9.25 4.45
N LEU A 28 6.06 -7.93 4.53
CA LEU A 28 6.56 -7.14 5.66
C LEU A 28 5.79 -7.45 6.95
N ALA A 29 4.46 -7.59 6.87
CA ALA A 29 3.64 -8.00 8.01
C ALA A 29 4.01 -9.40 8.53
N LEU A 30 4.34 -10.35 7.64
CA LEU A 30 4.81 -11.68 8.03
C LEU A 30 6.16 -11.65 8.76
N MET A 31 6.98 -10.64 8.48
CA MET A 31 8.21 -10.34 9.22
C MET A 31 7.98 -9.48 10.48
N VAL A 32 6.71 -9.38 10.92
CA VAL A 32 6.25 -8.73 12.16
C VAL A 32 6.24 -7.20 12.10
N ALA A 33 6.25 -6.60 10.90
CA ALA A 33 5.96 -5.17 10.78
C ALA A 33 4.52 -4.85 11.18
N ASP A 34 4.30 -3.71 11.85
CA ASP A 34 2.97 -3.20 12.15
C ASP A 34 2.39 -2.49 10.92
N VAL A 35 1.55 -3.20 10.18
CA VAL A 35 0.98 -2.70 8.92
C VAL A 35 -0.46 -2.23 9.12
N THR A 36 -0.69 -0.93 8.92
CA THR A 36 -2.02 -0.32 8.84
C THR A 36 -2.38 -0.03 7.39
N ARG A 37 -3.40 -0.72 6.88
CA ARG A 37 -3.93 -0.56 5.53
C ARG A 37 -5.00 0.51 5.48
N VAL A 38 -4.84 1.47 4.58
CA VAL A 38 -5.83 2.50 4.26
C VAL A 38 -6.63 2.06 3.05
N GLU A 39 -7.93 1.85 3.27
CA GLU A 39 -8.85 1.38 2.25
C GLU A 39 -9.86 2.46 1.88
N ARG A 40 -10.42 2.34 0.67
CA ARG A 40 -11.52 3.21 0.26
C ARG A 40 -12.78 2.85 1.04
N VAL A 41 -13.49 3.88 1.51
CA VAL A 41 -14.80 3.73 2.16
C VAL A 41 -15.78 3.01 1.23
N MET A 42 -16.53 2.07 1.80
CA MET A 42 -17.73 1.46 1.21
C MET A 42 -17.52 0.81 -0.16
N GLY A 43 -17.20 -0.49 -0.17
CA GLY A 43 -17.63 -1.32 -1.30
C GLY A 43 -16.68 -1.42 -2.49
N SER A 44 -15.92 -0.36 -2.79
CA SER A 44 -15.22 -0.22 -4.08
C SER A 44 -14.01 -1.14 -4.29
N GLU A 45 -13.51 -1.77 -3.23
CA GLU A 45 -12.36 -2.68 -3.35
C GLU A 45 -12.85 -4.08 -3.74
N PHE A 46 -12.83 -4.36 -5.05
CA PHE A 46 -13.37 -5.59 -5.62
C PHE A 46 -12.65 -6.85 -5.12
N VAL A 47 -11.39 -6.73 -4.65
CA VAL A 47 -10.65 -7.89 -4.11
C VAL A 47 -11.32 -8.47 -2.87
N ARG A 48 -12.10 -7.66 -2.11
CA ARG A 48 -12.88 -8.12 -0.95
C ARG A 48 -14.02 -9.08 -1.29
N THR A 49 -14.43 -9.16 -2.55
CA THR A 49 -15.50 -10.05 -3.03
C THR A 49 -15.03 -11.02 -4.12
N ARG A 50 -13.71 -11.08 -4.37
CA ARG A 50 -13.10 -11.93 -5.40
C ARG A 50 -12.55 -13.23 -4.80
N GLY A 51 -12.86 -14.35 -5.46
CA GLY A 51 -12.44 -15.70 -5.02
C GLY A 51 -13.16 -16.19 -3.75
N GLY A 52 -12.96 -17.46 -3.41
CA GLY A 52 -13.55 -18.09 -2.21
C GLY A 52 -15.04 -18.41 -2.31
N THR A 53 -15.62 -18.79 -1.17
CA THR A 53 -17.03 -19.23 -1.06
C THR A 53 -18.01 -18.05 -1.12
N LYS A 54 -19.31 -18.34 -1.32
CA LYS A 54 -20.36 -17.30 -1.29
C LYS A 54 -20.39 -16.57 0.07
N GLU A 55 -20.21 -17.30 1.17
CA GLU A 55 -20.23 -16.73 2.52
C GLU A 55 -19.05 -15.78 2.78
N MET A 56 -17.84 -16.16 2.34
CA MET A 56 -16.67 -15.27 2.40
C MET A 56 -16.92 -13.95 1.68
N LYS A 57 -17.51 -14.00 0.49
CA LYS A 57 -17.82 -12.80 -0.31
C LYS A 57 -18.88 -11.93 0.37
N LYS A 58 -19.93 -12.55 0.93
CA LYS A 58 -20.97 -11.84 1.71
C LYS A 58 -20.35 -11.08 2.89
N ARG A 59 -19.37 -11.68 3.56
CA ARG A 59 -18.59 -11.07 4.66
C ARG A 59 -17.49 -10.11 4.20
N ARG A 60 -17.33 -9.89 2.89
CA ARG A 60 -16.25 -9.06 2.29
C ARG A 60 -14.83 -9.55 2.63
N LEU A 61 -14.68 -10.87 2.76
CA LEU A 61 -13.46 -11.61 3.03
C LEU A 61 -13.13 -12.57 1.88
N GLY A 62 -13.29 -12.13 0.63
CA GLY A 62 -12.93 -12.90 -0.56
C GLY A 62 -11.49 -13.43 -0.48
N ALA A 63 -11.24 -14.60 -1.05
CA ALA A 63 -9.93 -15.26 -0.96
C ALA A 63 -8.79 -14.37 -1.47
N SER A 64 -9.03 -13.58 -2.53
CA SER A 64 -8.04 -12.63 -3.06
C SER A 64 -7.71 -11.50 -2.09
N PHE A 65 -8.61 -11.13 -1.17
CA PHE A 65 -8.30 -10.14 -0.14
C PHE A 65 -7.51 -10.79 1.00
N LEU A 66 -7.94 -11.95 1.48
CA LEU A 66 -7.32 -12.64 2.61
C LEU A 66 -5.87 -13.06 2.32
N SER A 67 -5.58 -13.52 1.10
CA SER A 67 -4.26 -14.03 0.71
C SER A 67 -3.12 -13.01 0.78
N GLN A 68 -3.44 -11.71 0.87
CA GLN A 68 -2.48 -10.60 0.75
C GLN A 68 -2.75 -9.48 1.77
N ASN A 69 -3.74 -9.64 2.65
CA ASN A 69 -4.04 -8.65 3.69
C ASN A 69 -4.26 -9.27 5.06
N ALA A 70 -4.00 -10.57 5.21
CA ALA A 70 -3.86 -11.16 6.53
C ALA A 70 -2.74 -10.45 7.32
N CYS A 71 -2.82 -10.49 8.66
CA CYS A 71 -1.87 -9.85 9.58
C CYS A 71 -1.81 -8.31 9.51
N LYS A 72 -2.69 -7.65 8.74
CA LYS A 72 -2.76 -6.18 8.67
C LYS A 72 -3.97 -5.65 9.43
N ARG A 73 -3.80 -4.49 10.06
CA ARG A 73 -4.93 -3.66 10.54
C ARG A 73 -5.49 -2.89 9.35
N SER A 74 -6.77 -2.56 9.36
CA SER A 74 -7.44 -1.86 8.25
C SER A 74 -8.28 -0.71 8.75
N ILE A 75 -8.16 0.44 8.08
CA ILE A 75 -9.00 1.62 8.26
C ILE A 75 -9.57 2.07 6.91
N ALA A 76 -10.86 2.37 6.87
CA ALA A 76 -11.51 2.88 5.67
C ALA A 76 -11.52 4.42 5.70
N LEU A 77 -10.88 5.05 4.72
CA LEU A 77 -10.80 6.51 4.56
C LEU A 77 -11.23 6.93 3.14
N ASN A 78 -12.08 7.94 3.05
CA ASN A 78 -12.37 8.60 1.78
C ASN A 78 -11.41 9.77 1.61
N LEU A 79 -10.25 9.53 0.98
CA LEU A 79 -9.19 10.54 0.84
C LEU A 79 -9.56 11.75 -0.04
N LYS A 80 -10.80 11.83 -0.55
CA LYS A 80 -11.35 13.05 -1.15
C LYS A 80 -11.83 14.06 -0.09
N ASP A 81 -12.08 13.58 1.13
CA ASP A 81 -12.57 14.40 2.23
C ASP A 81 -11.37 14.96 3.01
N LEU A 82 -11.35 16.28 3.23
CA LEU A 82 -10.26 16.93 3.95
C LEU A 82 -10.04 16.34 5.36
N GLY A 83 -11.13 15.94 6.04
CA GLY A 83 -11.05 15.27 7.34
C GLY A 83 -10.32 13.92 7.27
N ALA A 84 -10.57 13.13 6.22
CA ALA A 84 -9.90 11.84 6.01
C ALA A 84 -8.45 12.02 5.59
N VAL A 85 -8.14 13.06 4.79
CA VAL A 85 -6.75 13.44 4.47
C VAL A 85 -5.99 13.80 5.75
N ARG A 86 -6.59 14.56 6.67
CA ARG A 86 -5.96 14.85 7.97
C ARG A 86 -5.66 13.58 8.77
N ILE A 87 -6.59 12.64 8.85
CA ILE A 87 -6.38 11.35 9.53
C ILE A 87 -5.24 10.58 8.86
N PHE A 88 -5.23 10.50 7.53
CA PHE A 88 -4.15 9.86 6.78
C PHE A 88 -2.79 10.51 7.07
N THR A 89 -2.72 11.83 7.05
CA THR A 89 -1.50 12.59 7.33
C THR A 89 -1.01 12.39 8.76
N THR A 90 -1.91 12.30 9.75
CA THR A 90 -1.56 11.93 11.13
C THR A 90 -0.95 10.53 11.19
N LEU A 91 -1.59 9.54 10.56
CA LEU A 91 -1.05 8.16 10.51
C LEU A 91 0.31 8.11 9.79
N ALA A 92 0.47 8.89 8.72
CA ALA A 92 1.74 9.00 8.01
C ALA A 92 2.82 9.69 8.85
N GLY A 93 2.42 10.59 9.76
CA GLY A 93 3.26 11.21 10.79
C GLY A 93 3.94 10.21 11.71
N GLU A 94 3.27 9.08 11.98
CA GLU A 94 3.73 8.05 12.91
C GLU A 94 4.35 6.82 12.21
N ALA A 95 4.26 6.74 10.88
CA ALA A 95 4.74 5.60 10.11
C ALA A 95 6.22 5.75 9.71
N ASP A 96 6.97 4.65 9.73
CA ASP A 96 8.34 4.62 9.21
C ASP A 96 8.35 4.50 7.68
N VAL A 97 7.32 3.85 7.13
CA VAL A 97 7.19 3.63 5.68
C VAL A 97 5.75 3.89 5.25
N VAL A 98 5.57 4.67 4.18
CA VAL A 98 4.29 4.82 3.48
C VAL A 98 4.42 4.16 2.11
N VAL A 99 3.50 3.26 1.79
CA VAL A 99 3.47 2.55 0.50
C VAL A 99 2.21 2.91 -0.25
N GLU A 100 2.34 3.37 -1.49
CA GLU A 100 1.23 3.75 -2.36
C GLU A 100 1.46 3.27 -3.79
N ASN A 101 0.38 3.04 -4.54
CA ASN A 101 0.45 2.66 -5.95
C ASN A 101 -0.63 3.37 -6.79
N PHE A 102 -0.96 4.61 -6.42
CA PHE A 102 -1.91 5.43 -7.15
C PHE A 102 -1.39 5.78 -8.55
N ARG A 103 -2.31 6.21 -9.43
CA ARG A 103 -1.90 6.76 -10.73
C ARG A 103 -1.11 8.06 -10.53
N PRO A 104 -0.15 8.36 -11.42
CA PRO A 104 0.58 9.63 -11.37
C PRO A 104 -0.36 10.84 -11.23
N GLY A 105 0.01 11.78 -10.36
CA GLY A 105 -0.77 13.00 -10.09
C GLY A 105 -1.92 12.85 -9.08
N VAL A 106 -2.38 11.63 -8.78
CA VAL A 106 -3.48 11.42 -7.82
C VAL A 106 -3.07 11.87 -6.42
N VAL A 107 -1.91 11.44 -5.92
CA VAL A 107 -1.43 11.79 -4.57
C VAL A 107 -1.25 13.30 -4.38
N LYS A 108 -0.81 14.01 -5.43
CA LYS A 108 -0.68 15.47 -5.41
C LYS A 108 -2.05 16.15 -5.32
N ARG A 109 -3.03 15.69 -6.10
CA ARG A 109 -4.41 16.21 -6.05
C ARG A 109 -5.10 15.94 -4.70
N LEU A 110 -4.76 14.82 -4.05
CA LEU A 110 -5.30 14.47 -2.73
C LEU A 110 -4.55 15.16 -1.57
N GLY A 111 -3.45 15.88 -1.83
CA GLY A 111 -2.65 16.53 -0.78
C GLY A 111 -1.83 15.56 0.08
N ILE A 112 -1.53 14.36 -0.43
CA ILE A 112 -0.76 13.31 0.26
C ILE A 112 0.50 12.92 -0.52
N SER A 113 1.00 13.82 -1.38
CA SER A 113 2.27 13.61 -2.08
C SER A 113 3.42 13.52 -1.10
N TYR A 114 4.51 12.89 -1.54
CA TYR A 114 5.76 12.81 -0.77
C TYR A 114 6.18 14.14 -0.15
N ASP A 115 6.15 15.23 -0.93
CA ASP A 115 6.52 16.58 -0.46
C ASP A 115 5.62 17.10 0.68
N GLU A 116 4.37 16.64 0.76
CA GLU A 116 3.46 16.98 1.86
C GLU A 116 3.73 16.09 3.08
N LEU A 117 3.99 14.80 2.85
CA LEU A 117 4.21 13.83 3.93
C LEU A 117 5.54 14.09 4.68
N ILE A 118 6.60 14.53 3.99
CA ILE A 118 7.86 14.86 4.67
C ILE A 118 7.77 16.08 5.59
N LYS A 119 6.78 16.96 5.40
CA LYS A 119 6.56 18.12 6.28
C LYS A 119 6.04 17.68 7.65
N VAL A 120 5.30 16.58 7.70
CA VAL A 120 4.75 16.02 8.94
C VAL A 120 5.58 14.88 9.51
N ASN A 121 6.45 14.28 8.69
CA ASN A 121 7.38 13.22 9.09
C ASN A 121 8.74 13.39 8.37
N PRO A 122 9.63 14.25 8.90
CA PRO A 122 10.96 14.44 8.35
C PRO A 122 11.80 13.16 8.26
N PRO A 123 11.72 12.18 9.18
CA PRO A 123 12.37 10.87 9.01
C PRO A 123 12.02 10.12 7.71
N LEU A 124 10.79 10.23 7.17
CA LEU A 124 10.45 9.68 5.84
C LEU A 124 11.35 10.22 4.73
N SER A 125 11.92 11.42 4.90
CA SER A 125 12.85 11.99 3.93
C SER A 125 14.14 11.18 3.81
N ARG A 126 14.57 10.51 4.89
CA ARG A 126 15.80 9.73 4.96
C ARG A 126 15.71 8.40 4.20
N MET A 127 14.48 7.89 3.98
CA MET A 127 14.19 6.66 3.23
C MET A 127 14.16 6.89 1.70
N ARG A 128 14.20 8.14 1.22
CA ARG A 128 14.35 8.45 -0.21
C ARG A 128 15.78 8.14 -0.63
N ARG A 129 15.96 7.05 -1.37
CA ARG A 129 17.26 6.66 -1.95
C ARG A 129 17.93 7.84 -2.67
N ARG A 130 19.21 8.04 -2.35
CA ARG A 130 20.22 8.95 -2.93
C ARG A 130 20.51 8.76 -4.44
N ASN A 131 19.63 8.13 -5.20
CA ASN A 131 19.85 7.87 -6.62
C ASN A 131 18.53 7.97 -7.40
N SER A 132 18.11 9.20 -7.71
CA SER A 132 17.08 9.46 -8.71
C SER A 132 17.73 9.65 -10.08
N ARG A 133 18.18 8.56 -10.70
CA ARG A 133 17.90 8.41 -12.13
C ARG A 133 16.48 7.91 -12.20
N SER A 134 15.59 8.77 -12.69
CA SER A 134 14.21 8.46 -13.01
C SER A 134 14.14 7.12 -13.76
N LEU A 135 13.64 6.07 -13.10
CA LEU A 135 13.03 4.94 -13.81
C LEU A 135 11.73 5.48 -14.41
N GLY A 136 11.87 6.11 -15.57
CA GLY A 136 10.76 6.43 -16.45
C GLY A 136 10.19 5.12 -16.99
N PHE A 137 9.28 4.51 -16.23
CA PHE A 137 8.39 3.49 -16.79
C PHE A 137 7.27 4.22 -17.50
N SER A 138 7.52 4.59 -18.76
CA SER A 138 6.49 5.00 -19.70
C SER A 138 5.42 3.91 -19.73
N ARG A 139 4.22 4.21 -19.25
CA ARG A 139 3.06 3.35 -19.48
C ARG A 139 2.60 3.60 -20.91
N ASN A 140 3.14 2.83 -21.84
CA ASN A 140 2.38 2.38 -22.99
C ASN A 140 2.65 0.89 -23.17
N GLU A 141 1.57 0.16 -23.43
CA GLU A 141 1.51 -1.26 -23.79
C GLU A 141 1.53 -2.27 -22.63
N GLY A 142 0.33 -2.65 -22.22
CA GLY A 142 0.11 -3.99 -21.72
C GLY A 142 0.17 -4.97 -22.89
N THR A 143 1.20 -5.80 -22.93
CA THR A 143 1.18 -7.21 -23.39
C THR A 143 2.58 -7.79 -23.12
N CYS A 144 2.68 -8.88 -22.37
CA CYS A 144 3.89 -9.70 -22.37
C CYS A 144 4.00 -10.38 -23.74
N ARG A 145 4.79 -9.82 -24.66
CA ARG A 145 5.18 -10.54 -25.88
C ARG A 145 6.13 -11.67 -25.48
N HIS A 146 5.62 -12.90 -25.54
CA HIS A 146 6.46 -14.10 -25.63
C HIS A 146 7.01 -14.15 -27.05
N GLY A 147 8.33 -14.22 -27.18
CA GLY A 147 9.00 -14.40 -28.46
C GLY A 147 10.50 -14.31 -28.32
N ASP A 148 11.17 -15.40 -28.69
CA ASP A 148 12.56 -15.50 -29.14
C ASP A 148 13.58 -16.04 -28.15
N ALA A 149 13.53 -17.36 -27.98
CA ALA A 149 14.65 -18.19 -27.57
C ALA A 149 14.61 -19.54 -28.31
N ILE A 150 14.79 -19.53 -29.64
CA ILE A 150 15.40 -20.64 -30.40
C ILE A 150 16.14 -20.02 -31.61
N ARG A 151 17.46 -19.86 -31.47
CA ARG A 151 18.47 -20.11 -32.50
C ARG A 151 19.75 -20.54 -31.81
#